data_AF-A0A9P1BHP6-F1
#
_entry.id   AF-A0A9P1BHP6-F1
#
_cell.length_a   1.000
_cell.length_b   1.000
_cell.length_c   1.000
_cell.angle_alpha   90.00
_cell.angle_beta   90.00
_cell.angle_gamma   90.00
#
_symmetry.space_group_name_H-M   'P 1'
#
loop_
_entity.id
_entity.type
_entity.pdbx_description
1 polymer ?
#
loop_
_entity_poly.entity_id
_entity_poly.type
_entity_poly.pdbx_seq_one_letter_code
_entity_poly.pdbx_strand_id
1 'polypeptide(L)'
;MPSTWGVVAGVVGTTGRALQNLRLEDASERTLQLAGMEGIEEVWKFEKKLRIPGLEGTTSCRRLRGFVQKDLVATLLDHVQRSKRYNTQRDSVDDMVSFEYYPMINGTWLDSSLGEFFNDLLQHVLLPYVRTAYNCKSCAVGDILIRRYLADERRTHQLHFDSHAFATVVLGLTPPDEYQGGLYVQPTPHVRSRRFVHLDPGDVFVHSFDLQHGVRVWQGARHSLVLWIKSSEKAVAEGTTPWYDEAAANGDPDAMFNVATQYLQGAAGEVDLQKALTWYEKAALMGHCDAQNHLSLLLRDGHVDQSLHWLRLAAKSGSATAQKGLAFAYANGAGFPAPHLSKAAKWMRRAAEQDDLEAAYVLSTMYQQGHGLPVDPAAAVHWLQLSAQGGYSEAQRDMALHEWRKRPRNESGYDFWLRRAAKQRDSAAMHRLAQTAEPRDAVKLWRELVKSGDAEAQFQLGRCYASGYGNLPLKPSKAQALFRKASAQGHAKAMEELKDLKELEKGGKRYGTDG
;
A
#
# COMPACT_ATOMS: atom_id res chain seq x y z
N MET A 1 -37.25 12.65 -0.62
CA MET A 1 -37.07 13.93 -1.33
C MET A 1 -36.55 13.60 -2.73
N PRO A 2 -37.02 14.27 -3.81
CA PRO A 2 -36.75 13.79 -5.17
C PRO A 2 -35.27 13.99 -5.53
N SER A 3 -34.65 12.96 -6.10
CA SER A 3 -33.28 12.91 -6.59
C SER A 3 -33.07 13.87 -7.77
N THR A 4 -32.43 15.01 -7.52
CA THR A 4 -32.08 16.03 -8.53
C THR A 4 -30.66 15.81 -9.07
N TRP A 5 -30.40 14.67 -9.71
CA TRP A 5 -29.14 14.42 -10.44
C TRP A 5 -29.38 14.47 -11.96
N GLY A 6 -29.91 15.60 -12.42
CA GLY A 6 -29.79 15.97 -13.83
C GLY A 6 -28.48 16.70 -14.01
N VAL A 7 -27.65 16.24 -14.96
CA VAL A 7 -26.38 16.85 -15.41
C VAL A 7 -25.12 16.40 -14.63
N VAL A 8 -24.63 15.18 -14.90
CA VAL A 8 -23.24 14.75 -14.62
C VAL A 8 -22.58 14.30 -15.94
N ALA A 9 -22.55 15.17 -16.94
CA ALA A 9 -21.88 14.91 -18.23
C ALA A 9 -20.50 15.60 -18.35
N GLY A 10 -20.14 16.49 -17.40
CA GLY A 10 -18.95 17.34 -17.48
C GLY A 10 -17.66 16.81 -16.83
N VAL A 11 -17.71 15.68 -16.11
CA VAL A 11 -16.60 15.21 -15.24
C VAL A 11 -15.54 14.38 -16.01
N VAL A 12 -15.77 14.11 -17.30
CA VAL A 12 -15.05 13.08 -18.09
C VAL A 12 -13.59 13.43 -18.46
N GLY A 13 -13.15 14.69 -18.31
CA GLY A 13 -11.85 15.11 -18.88
C GLY A 13 -10.60 14.81 -18.05
N THR A 14 -10.66 14.88 -16.72
CA THR A 14 -9.44 15.03 -15.88
C THR A 14 -9.30 13.99 -14.77
N THR A 15 -10.38 13.37 -14.32
CA THR A 15 -10.37 12.44 -13.17
C THR A 15 -9.99 11.00 -13.55
N GLY A 16 -10.20 10.59 -14.80
CA GLY A 16 -9.87 9.24 -15.29
C GLY A 16 -8.38 8.88 -15.20
N ARG A 17 -7.47 9.87 -15.25
CA ARG A 17 -6.03 9.64 -15.13
C ARG A 17 -5.53 9.50 -13.70
N ALA A 18 -6.24 10.05 -12.71
CA ALA A 18 -5.81 10.01 -11.31
C ALA A 18 -6.11 8.67 -10.62
N LEU A 19 -7.14 7.96 -11.09
CA LEU A 19 -7.56 6.66 -10.53
C LEU A 19 -6.93 5.45 -11.24
N GLN A 20 -6.41 5.61 -12.47
CA GLN A 20 -5.79 4.51 -13.25
C GLN A 20 -4.35 4.15 -12.84
N ASN A 21 -3.68 4.92 -11.99
CA ASN A 21 -2.25 4.77 -11.70
C ASN A 21 -1.89 3.95 -10.45
N LEU A 22 -2.78 3.09 -9.95
CA LEU A 22 -2.40 2.03 -9.01
C LEU A 22 -2.06 0.73 -9.75
N ARG A 23 -1.09 0.78 -10.68
CA ARG A 23 -0.39 -0.43 -11.15
C ARG A 23 0.90 -0.57 -10.35
N LEU A 24 0.99 -1.64 -9.56
CA LEU A 24 2.10 -1.94 -8.66
C LEU A 24 3.19 -2.73 -9.41
N GLU A 25 4.27 -2.06 -9.77
CA GLU A 25 5.38 -2.58 -10.62
C GLU A 25 6.43 -3.45 -9.90
N ASP A 26 6.18 -3.98 -8.69
CA ASP A 26 7.19 -4.74 -7.94
C ASP A 26 6.73 -6.17 -7.60
N ALA A 27 6.44 -6.97 -8.63
CA ALA A 27 6.31 -8.42 -8.53
C ALA A 27 7.18 -9.06 -9.62
N SER A 28 8.17 -9.86 -9.24
CA SER A 28 8.84 -10.73 -10.20
C SER A 28 7.95 -11.94 -10.43
N GLU A 29 7.20 -11.95 -11.52
CA GLU A 29 6.54 -13.17 -12.02
C GLU A 29 7.62 -14.15 -12.47
N ARG A 30 7.67 -15.31 -11.82
CA ARG A 30 8.49 -16.44 -12.23
C ARG A 30 7.72 -17.70 -11.91
N THR A 31 7.28 -18.41 -12.94
CA THR A 31 6.70 -19.75 -12.80
C THR A 31 7.81 -20.70 -12.35
N LEU A 32 7.65 -21.28 -11.17
CA LEU A 32 8.52 -22.34 -10.65
C LEU A 32 7.69 -23.61 -10.50
N GLN A 33 8.10 -24.69 -11.16
CA GLN A 33 7.58 -26.02 -10.83
C GLN A 33 8.14 -26.45 -9.49
N LEU A 34 7.25 -26.84 -8.58
CA LEU A 34 7.64 -27.34 -7.28
C LEU A 34 8.13 -28.79 -7.43
N ALA A 35 9.41 -29.03 -7.12
CA ALA A 35 10.01 -30.34 -7.27
C ALA A 35 9.23 -31.41 -6.48
N GLY A 36 8.73 -32.43 -7.18
CA GLY A 36 7.97 -33.54 -6.60
C GLY A 36 6.46 -33.34 -6.48
N MET A 37 5.90 -32.25 -7.04
CA MET A 37 4.47 -31.95 -6.97
C MET A 37 3.92 -31.64 -8.37
N GLU A 38 3.36 -32.66 -9.05
CA GLU A 38 2.76 -32.48 -10.37
C GLU A 38 1.52 -31.56 -10.30
N GLY A 39 1.44 -30.59 -11.21
CA GLY A 39 0.29 -29.70 -11.34
C GLY A 39 0.24 -28.47 -10.43
N ILE A 40 1.22 -28.28 -9.52
CA ILE A 40 1.30 -27.10 -8.65
C ILE A 40 2.43 -26.17 -9.08
N GLU A 41 2.08 -24.91 -9.35
CA GLU A 41 3.03 -23.88 -9.77
C GLU A 41 3.13 -22.75 -8.73
N GLU A 42 4.35 -22.40 -8.30
CA GLU A 42 4.58 -21.12 -7.62
C GLU A 42 4.67 -20.03 -8.68
N VAL A 43 3.68 -19.13 -8.72
CA VAL A 43 3.51 -18.13 -9.79
C VAL A 43 4.19 -16.81 -9.43
N TRP A 44 4.21 -16.45 -8.14
CA TRP A 44 4.82 -15.22 -7.65
C TRP A 44 5.22 -15.33 -6.17
N LYS A 45 6.34 -14.66 -5.83
CA LYS A 45 6.82 -14.38 -4.47
C LYS A 45 6.93 -12.88 -4.18
N PHE A 46 6.33 -12.43 -3.09
CA PHE A 46 6.55 -11.11 -2.47
C PHE A 46 7.31 -11.25 -1.16
N GLU A 47 8.32 -10.41 -0.92
CA GLU A 47 9.08 -10.38 0.33
C GLU A 47 9.39 -8.94 0.73
N LYS A 48 9.10 -8.57 1.98
CA LYS A 48 9.35 -7.23 2.51
C LYS A 48 9.99 -7.32 3.90
N LYS A 49 11.17 -6.72 4.03
CA LYS A 49 11.81 -6.49 5.33
C LYS A 49 11.20 -5.25 5.98
N LEU A 50 10.60 -5.43 7.15
CA LEU A 50 10.04 -4.38 7.98
C LEU A 50 11.03 -4.05 9.10
N ARG A 51 11.37 -2.77 9.22
CA ARG A 51 12.24 -2.25 10.28
C ARG A 51 11.45 -1.21 11.06
N ILE A 52 10.59 -1.70 11.94
CA ILE A 52 9.86 -0.88 12.91
C ILE A 52 10.66 -0.96 14.22
N PRO A 53 10.92 0.15 14.94
CA PRO A 53 11.60 0.11 16.23
C PRO A 53 10.88 -0.85 17.19
N GLY A 54 11.59 -1.88 17.68
CA GLY A 54 11.03 -2.93 18.54
C GLY A 54 10.33 -4.09 17.81
N LEU A 55 10.19 -4.02 16.48
CA LEU A 55 9.52 -5.01 15.63
C LEU A 55 10.27 -5.15 14.28
N GLU A 56 11.45 -5.77 14.32
CA GLU A 56 12.22 -6.08 13.11
C GLU A 56 11.87 -7.48 12.59
N GLY A 57 11.66 -7.62 11.28
CA GLY A 57 11.29 -8.90 10.66
C GLY A 57 11.05 -8.82 9.15
N THR A 58 10.77 -9.95 8.53
CA THR A 58 10.43 -10.19 7.14
C THR A 58 9.01 -10.75 7.01
N THR A 59 8.18 -10.11 6.18
CA THR A 59 6.93 -10.71 5.70
C THR A 59 7.12 -11.24 4.29
N SER A 60 6.59 -12.42 4.00
CA SER A 60 6.53 -12.94 2.63
C SER A 60 5.20 -13.60 2.32
N CYS A 61 4.81 -13.57 1.05
CA CYS A 61 3.58 -14.15 0.53
C CYS A 61 3.88 -14.81 -0.82
N ARG A 62 3.35 -16.01 -1.04
CA ARG A 62 3.54 -16.81 -2.26
C ARG A 62 2.22 -17.33 -2.79
N ARG A 63 1.98 -17.21 -4.10
CA ARG A 63 0.79 -17.75 -4.80
C ARG A 63 1.10 -19.13 -5.38
N LEU A 64 0.32 -20.12 -4.98
CA LEU A 64 0.35 -21.49 -5.50
C LEU A 64 -0.87 -21.71 -6.39
N ARG A 65 -0.66 -21.95 -7.69
CA ARG A 65 -1.73 -22.24 -8.65
C ARG A 65 -2.03 -23.73 -8.70
N GLY A 66 -3.32 -24.08 -8.84
CA GLY A 66 -3.78 -25.47 -8.98
C GLY A 66 -3.71 -26.28 -7.68
N PHE A 67 -3.65 -25.60 -6.53
CA PHE A 67 -3.37 -26.21 -5.23
C PHE A 67 -4.60 -26.86 -4.58
N VAL A 68 -5.79 -26.28 -4.76
CA VAL A 68 -7.04 -26.82 -4.19
C VAL A 68 -7.88 -27.47 -5.28
N GLN A 69 -8.20 -28.75 -5.11
CA GLN A 69 -9.10 -29.50 -6.01
C GLN A 69 -10.53 -28.97 -5.90
N LYS A 70 -11.29 -29.03 -7.01
CA LYS A 70 -12.67 -28.52 -7.09
C LYS A 70 -13.60 -29.14 -6.04
N ASP A 71 -13.46 -30.44 -5.79
CA ASP A 71 -14.30 -31.16 -4.84
C ASP A 71 -14.11 -30.65 -3.40
N LEU A 72 -12.87 -30.30 -3.04
CA LEU A 72 -12.57 -29.70 -1.73
C LEU A 72 -13.25 -28.32 -1.59
N VAL A 73 -13.25 -27.50 -2.66
CA VAL A 73 -13.94 -26.19 -2.65
C VAL A 73 -15.44 -26.37 -2.47
N ALA A 74 -16.05 -27.33 -3.18
CA ALA A 74 -17.48 -27.59 -3.10
C ALA A 74 -17.90 -28.02 -1.70
N THR A 75 -17.17 -28.96 -1.09
CA THR A 75 -17.41 -29.41 0.29
C THR A 75 -17.26 -28.27 1.30
N LEU A 76 -16.21 -27.45 1.16
CA LEU A 76 -16.01 -26.28 2.01
C LEU A 76 -17.14 -25.28 1.91
N LEU A 77 -17.60 -24.98 0.69
CA LEU A 77 -18.71 -24.08 0.45
C LEU A 77 -20.00 -24.58 1.07
N ASP A 78 -20.33 -25.85 0.85
CA ASP A 78 -21.52 -26.48 1.43
C ASP A 78 -21.50 -26.44 2.96
N HIS A 79 -20.34 -26.75 3.55
CA HIS A 79 -20.16 -26.70 5.00
C HIS A 79 -20.33 -25.28 5.56
N VAL A 80 -19.68 -24.30 4.95
CA VAL A 80 -19.77 -22.88 5.34
C VAL A 80 -21.20 -22.35 5.22
N GLN A 81 -21.92 -22.72 4.15
CA GLN A 81 -23.29 -22.26 3.91
C GLN A 81 -24.27 -22.84 4.92
N ARG A 82 -24.12 -24.12 5.32
CA ARG A 82 -25.05 -24.78 6.26
C ARG A 82 -24.77 -24.48 7.73
N SER A 83 -23.54 -24.12 8.07
CA SER A 83 -23.15 -23.92 9.47
C SER A 83 -23.77 -22.67 10.07
N LYS A 84 -24.07 -22.73 11.38
CA LYS A 84 -24.67 -21.63 12.17
C LYS A 84 -23.86 -21.32 13.44
N ARG A 85 -22.61 -21.77 13.53
CA ARG A 85 -21.78 -21.59 14.73
C ARG A 85 -21.15 -20.19 14.75
N TYR A 86 -21.35 -19.48 15.85
CA TYR A 86 -20.78 -18.16 16.08
C TYR A 86 -19.82 -18.18 17.26
N ASN A 87 -18.80 -17.33 17.20
CA ASN A 87 -18.09 -16.96 18.42
C ASN A 87 -19.01 -16.05 19.24
N THR A 88 -19.41 -16.53 20.41
CA THR A 88 -20.32 -15.81 21.31
C THR A 88 -19.63 -14.71 22.11
N GLN A 89 -18.30 -14.64 22.07
CA GLN A 89 -17.55 -13.49 22.58
C GLN A 89 -17.63 -12.36 21.56
N ARG A 90 -17.98 -11.16 22.04
CA ARG A 90 -18.00 -9.96 21.20
C ARG A 90 -16.57 -9.62 20.76
N ASP A 91 -16.40 -9.31 19.48
CA ASP A 91 -15.08 -8.95 18.97
C ASP A 91 -14.63 -7.61 19.54
N SER A 92 -13.37 -7.50 19.95
CA SER A 92 -12.84 -6.28 20.57
C SER A 92 -12.79 -5.06 19.62
N VAL A 93 -12.92 -5.27 18.31
CA VAL A 93 -12.80 -4.21 17.29
C VAL A 93 -14.13 -3.50 17.05
N ASP A 94 -15.22 -4.24 16.93
CA ASP A 94 -16.53 -3.71 16.53
C ASP A 94 -17.69 -4.18 17.43
N ASP A 95 -17.40 -4.95 18.49
CA ASP A 95 -18.36 -5.49 19.44
C ASP A 95 -19.43 -6.40 18.80
N MET A 96 -19.17 -6.89 17.58
CA MET A 96 -20.06 -7.76 16.83
C MET A 96 -19.78 -9.24 17.11
N VAL A 97 -20.84 -10.04 17.00
CA VAL A 97 -20.75 -11.50 16.96
C VAL A 97 -20.29 -11.89 15.56
N SER A 98 -19.28 -12.74 15.44
CA SER A 98 -18.78 -13.19 14.13
C SER A 98 -18.88 -14.70 13.98
N PHE A 99 -19.16 -15.16 12.75
CA PHE A 99 -19.09 -16.58 12.44
C PHE A 99 -17.63 -17.01 12.50
N GLU A 100 -17.31 -17.82 13.51
CA GLU A 100 -16.00 -18.45 13.66
C GLU A 100 -16.21 -19.92 13.95
N TYR A 101 -15.59 -20.74 13.13
CA TYR A 101 -15.67 -22.18 13.24
C TYR A 101 -14.28 -22.79 13.27
N TYR A 102 -14.00 -23.56 14.32
CA TYR A 102 -12.71 -24.20 14.54
C TYR A 102 -12.82 -25.71 14.32
N PRO A 103 -12.66 -26.21 13.08
CA PRO A 103 -12.69 -27.65 12.81
C PRO A 103 -11.46 -28.39 13.37
N MET A 104 -10.37 -27.67 13.67
CA MET A 104 -9.19 -28.21 14.33
C MET A 104 -8.65 -27.21 15.36
N ILE A 105 -8.30 -27.71 16.54
CA ILE A 105 -7.60 -26.96 17.59
C ILE A 105 -6.44 -27.81 18.11
N ASN A 106 -5.26 -27.21 18.25
CA ASN A 106 -4.04 -27.86 18.76
C ASN A 106 -3.74 -29.23 18.09
N GLY A 107 -3.87 -29.30 16.76
CA GLY A 107 -3.63 -30.48 15.94
C GLY A 107 -4.72 -31.54 16.03
N THR A 108 -5.79 -31.31 16.80
CA THR A 108 -6.89 -32.26 16.99
C THR A 108 -8.10 -31.85 16.17
N TRP A 109 -8.58 -32.75 15.31
CA TRP A 109 -9.82 -32.55 14.56
C TRP A 109 -11.03 -32.58 15.50
N LEU A 110 -11.76 -31.47 15.55
CA LEU A 110 -13.09 -31.37 16.18
C LEU A 110 -14.21 -31.68 15.17
N ASP A 111 -13.91 -31.54 13.87
CA ASP A 111 -14.76 -31.93 12.76
C ASP A 111 -14.04 -32.99 11.91
N SER A 112 -14.39 -34.26 12.14
CA SER A 112 -13.80 -35.39 11.41
C SER A 112 -14.14 -35.37 9.92
N SER A 113 -15.29 -34.82 9.54
CA SER A 113 -15.71 -34.77 8.13
C SER A 113 -14.78 -33.87 7.33
N LEU A 114 -14.53 -32.64 7.80
CA LEU A 114 -13.53 -31.77 7.20
C LEU A 114 -12.11 -32.34 7.33
N GLY A 115 -11.85 -33.10 8.40
CA GLY A 115 -10.61 -33.82 8.59
C GLY A 115 -10.27 -34.74 7.42
N GLU A 116 -11.20 -35.59 7.01
CA GLU A 116 -11.04 -36.50 5.87
C GLU A 116 -10.65 -35.75 4.58
N PHE A 117 -11.28 -34.59 4.33
CA PHE A 117 -11.02 -33.81 3.12
C PHE A 117 -9.70 -33.03 3.14
N PHE A 118 -9.29 -32.51 4.29
CA PHE A 118 -8.08 -31.71 4.41
C PHE A 118 -6.83 -32.56 4.59
N ASN A 119 -6.92 -33.76 5.17
CA ASN A 119 -5.74 -34.50 5.63
C ASN A 119 -4.73 -34.74 4.50
N ASP A 120 -5.21 -35.16 3.33
CA ASP A 120 -4.34 -35.42 2.17
C ASP A 120 -3.66 -34.14 1.67
N LEU A 121 -4.42 -33.05 1.57
CA LEU A 121 -3.89 -31.74 1.22
C LEU A 121 -2.81 -31.28 2.23
N LEU A 122 -3.06 -31.47 3.52
CA LEU A 122 -2.15 -31.02 4.57
C LEU A 122 -0.88 -31.85 4.60
N GLN A 123 -1.01 -33.17 4.65
CA GLN A 123 0.11 -34.09 4.86
C GLN A 123 0.97 -34.27 3.61
N HIS A 124 0.35 -34.36 2.44
CA HIS A 124 1.05 -34.70 1.21
C HIS A 124 1.42 -33.48 0.37
N VAL A 125 0.79 -32.33 0.62
CA VAL A 125 1.03 -31.11 -0.18
C VAL A 125 1.56 -29.96 0.67
N LEU A 126 0.77 -29.46 1.60
CA LEU A 126 1.05 -28.19 2.28
C LEU A 126 2.25 -28.27 3.23
N LEU A 127 2.29 -29.27 4.11
CA LEU A 127 3.39 -29.42 5.07
C LEU A 127 4.73 -29.72 4.37
N PRO A 128 4.83 -30.62 3.38
CA PRO A 128 6.05 -30.81 2.59
C PRO A 128 6.53 -29.53 1.90
N TYR A 129 5.61 -28.76 1.31
CA TYR A 129 5.94 -27.48 0.70
C TYR A 129 6.52 -26.50 1.71
N VAL A 130 5.86 -26.31 2.87
CA VAL A 130 6.33 -25.34 3.88
C VAL A 130 7.68 -25.74 4.46
N ARG A 131 7.89 -27.04 4.75
CA ARG A 131 9.18 -27.58 5.20
C ARG A 131 10.30 -27.23 4.23
N THR A 132 10.04 -27.35 2.94
CA THR A 132 11.05 -27.15 1.89
C THR A 132 11.25 -25.67 1.57
N ALA A 133 10.18 -24.96 1.22
CA ALA A 133 10.23 -23.59 0.71
C ALA A 133 10.60 -22.56 1.79
N TYR A 134 10.33 -22.87 3.06
CA TYR A 134 10.59 -21.98 4.21
C TYR A 134 11.58 -22.58 5.22
N ASN A 135 12.18 -23.74 4.93
CA ASN A 135 13.11 -24.45 5.82
C ASN A 135 12.54 -24.69 7.24
N CYS A 136 11.22 -24.87 7.34
CA CYS A 136 10.50 -25.07 8.60
C CYS A 136 10.28 -26.57 8.84
N LYS A 137 11.32 -27.29 9.27
CA LYS A 137 11.29 -28.76 9.40
C LYS A 137 10.24 -29.29 10.37
N SER A 138 9.94 -28.54 11.43
CA SER A 138 8.96 -28.90 12.48
C SER A 138 7.53 -28.49 12.14
N CYS A 139 7.24 -27.93 10.96
CA CYS A 139 5.91 -27.40 10.68
C CYS A 139 4.82 -28.47 10.85
N ALA A 140 3.73 -28.07 11.49
CA ALA A 140 2.56 -28.87 11.79
C ALA A 140 1.32 -27.96 11.74
N VAL A 141 0.15 -28.53 11.51
CA VAL A 141 -1.10 -27.76 11.57
C VAL A 141 -1.54 -27.69 13.02
N GLY A 142 -1.52 -26.49 13.59
CA GLY A 142 -1.99 -26.22 14.93
C GLY A 142 -3.51 -26.05 14.95
N ASP A 143 -4.00 -24.94 14.44
CA ASP A 143 -5.43 -24.64 14.41
C ASP A 143 -5.90 -24.36 13.00
N ILE A 144 -7.15 -24.70 12.72
CA ILE A 144 -7.86 -24.30 11.52
C ILE A 144 -9.05 -23.46 11.96
N LEU A 145 -9.18 -22.26 11.37
CA LEU A 145 -10.29 -21.35 11.59
C LEU A 145 -10.98 -21.03 10.27
N ILE A 146 -12.27 -21.31 10.21
CA ILE A 146 -13.16 -20.91 9.12
C ILE A 146 -13.98 -19.72 9.60
N ARG A 147 -13.89 -18.62 8.87
CA ARG A 147 -14.77 -17.45 9.03
C ARG A 147 -15.66 -17.27 7.82
N ARG A 148 -16.90 -16.88 8.05
CA ARG A 148 -17.90 -16.54 7.03
C ARG A 148 -18.27 -15.08 7.16
N TYR A 149 -18.60 -14.47 6.03
CA TYR A 149 -18.91 -13.04 5.94
C TYR A 149 -20.24 -12.83 5.23
N LEU A 150 -21.36 -13.12 5.91
CA LEU A 150 -22.68 -12.62 5.51
C LEU A 150 -22.87 -11.15 5.92
N ALA A 151 -23.92 -10.50 5.41
CA ALA A 151 -24.18 -9.07 5.66
C ALA A 151 -24.24 -8.73 7.15
N ASP A 152 -24.90 -9.59 7.94
CA ASP A 152 -25.08 -9.47 9.39
C ASP A 152 -23.89 -9.96 10.23
N GLU A 153 -22.90 -10.60 9.60
CA GLU A 153 -21.70 -11.16 10.25
C GLU A 153 -20.44 -10.34 9.96
N ARG A 154 -20.53 -9.35 9.06
CA ARG A 154 -19.40 -8.58 8.57
C ARG A 154 -18.98 -7.53 9.58
N ARG A 155 -17.65 -7.36 9.65
CA ARG A 155 -17.03 -6.29 10.42
C ARG A 155 -17.18 -4.97 9.69
N THR A 156 -17.52 -3.92 10.42
CA THR A 156 -17.66 -2.55 9.88
C THR A 156 -16.31 -1.83 9.72
N HIS A 157 -15.19 -2.56 9.73
CA HIS A 157 -13.86 -1.97 9.71
C HIS A 157 -13.32 -1.87 8.27
N GLN A 158 -13.21 -0.63 7.80
CA GLN A 158 -12.84 -0.15 6.45
C GLN A 158 -11.62 -0.78 5.72
N LEU A 159 -10.79 -1.57 6.41
CA LEU A 159 -9.51 -2.05 5.88
C LEU A 159 -9.37 -3.57 5.89
N HIS A 160 -10.41 -4.31 6.28
CA HIS A 160 -10.29 -5.75 6.45
C HIS A 160 -10.22 -6.50 5.09
N PHE A 161 -9.25 -7.41 4.98
CA PHE A 161 -8.76 -8.04 3.72
C PHE A 161 -9.69 -9.14 3.18
N ASP A 162 -10.70 -9.51 3.95
CA ASP A 162 -11.74 -10.50 3.67
C ASP A 162 -12.99 -9.87 3.03
N SER A 163 -12.99 -8.56 2.80
CA SER A 163 -14.08 -7.83 2.16
C SER A 163 -14.54 -8.52 0.86
N HIS A 164 -13.65 -9.07 0.03
CA HIS A 164 -14.06 -9.77 -1.20
C HIS A 164 -14.27 -11.29 -1.06
N ALA A 165 -14.17 -11.83 0.15
CA ALA A 165 -14.42 -13.24 0.43
C ALA A 165 -15.85 -13.46 0.89
N PHE A 166 -16.43 -14.59 0.49
CA PHE A 166 -17.60 -15.17 1.14
C PHE A 166 -17.20 -15.86 2.46
N ALA A 167 -16.05 -16.55 2.44
CA ALA A 167 -15.45 -17.13 3.64
C ALA A 167 -13.92 -17.18 3.53
N THR A 168 -13.26 -17.24 4.67
CA THR A 168 -11.81 -17.47 4.76
C THR A 168 -11.52 -18.69 5.60
N VAL A 169 -10.60 -19.55 5.16
CA VAL A 169 -10.04 -20.64 5.97
C VAL A 169 -8.60 -20.28 6.30
N VAL A 170 -8.28 -20.17 7.58
CA VAL A 170 -6.94 -19.87 8.08
C VAL A 170 -6.38 -21.11 8.75
N LEU A 171 -5.20 -21.55 8.30
CA LEU A 171 -4.50 -22.68 8.88
C LEU A 171 -3.21 -22.18 9.53
N GLY A 172 -3.07 -22.38 10.83
CA GLY A 172 -1.80 -22.18 11.54
C GLY A 172 -0.87 -23.35 11.22
N LEU A 173 0.23 -23.09 10.51
CA LEU A 173 1.19 -24.11 10.06
C LEU A 173 2.43 -24.18 10.97
N THR A 174 2.32 -23.62 12.17
CA THR A 174 3.35 -23.63 13.20
C THR A 174 2.80 -24.39 14.40
N PRO A 175 3.61 -25.23 15.08
CA PRO A 175 3.22 -25.90 16.30
C PRO A 175 2.64 -24.92 17.35
N PRO A 176 1.56 -25.27 18.07
CA PRO A 176 0.90 -24.38 19.03
C PRO A 176 1.80 -23.92 20.19
N ASP A 177 2.85 -24.68 20.51
CA ASP A 177 3.82 -24.38 21.57
C ASP A 177 4.90 -23.37 21.15
N GLU A 178 5.04 -23.09 19.85
CA GLU A 178 6.02 -22.13 19.32
C GLU A 178 5.48 -20.67 19.27
N TYR A 179 4.17 -20.44 19.49
CA TYR A 179 3.57 -19.10 19.44
C TYR A 179 2.37 -18.91 20.40
N GLN A 180 2.00 -17.66 20.70
CA GLN A 180 0.81 -17.28 21.47
C GLN A 180 0.07 -16.12 20.80
N GLY A 181 -1.22 -16.26 20.50
CA GLY A 181 -2.07 -15.19 19.96
C GLY A 181 -3.09 -15.68 18.93
N GLY A 182 -3.87 -14.77 18.36
CA GLY A 182 -4.95 -15.11 17.42
C GLY A 182 -4.45 -15.68 16.07
N LEU A 183 -5.33 -16.45 15.40
CA LEU A 183 -5.02 -17.01 14.08
C LEU A 183 -4.84 -15.93 13.00
N TYR A 184 -5.44 -14.76 13.19
CA TYR A 184 -5.24 -13.60 12.34
C TYR A 184 -4.10 -12.72 12.86
N VAL A 185 -3.19 -12.35 11.98
CA VAL A 185 -2.27 -11.23 12.21
C VAL A 185 -2.97 -9.96 11.72
N GLN A 186 -3.49 -9.14 12.63
CA GLN A 186 -4.19 -7.89 12.30
C GLN A 186 -3.19 -6.76 12.04
N PRO A 187 -2.82 -6.35 10.80
CA PRO A 187 -1.82 -5.30 10.58
C PRO A 187 -2.18 -3.99 11.30
N THR A 188 -1.20 -3.28 11.91
CA THR A 188 -1.42 -1.93 12.48
C THR A 188 -2.03 -0.99 11.42
N PRO A 189 -2.68 0.11 11.82
CA PRO A 189 -3.35 1.06 10.92
C PRO A 189 -2.47 1.57 9.77
N HIS A 190 -1.13 1.53 9.92
CA HIS A 190 -0.16 2.08 8.98
C HIS A 190 0.38 1.10 7.93
N VAL A 191 0.00 -0.18 7.96
CA VAL A 191 0.57 -1.17 7.05
C VAL A 191 -0.16 -1.17 5.71
N ARG A 192 0.37 -0.40 4.75
CA ARG A 192 0.05 -0.46 3.30
C ARG A 192 0.44 -1.79 2.61
N SER A 193 0.60 -2.91 3.35
CA SER A 193 1.02 -4.21 2.78
C SER A 193 -0.14 -5.02 2.19
N ARG A 194 -1.35 -4.48 2.21
CA ARG A 194 -2.56 -5.19 1.76
C ARG A 194 -2.72 -4.96 0.25
N ARG A 195 -2.06 -5.77 -0.56
CA ARG A 195 -2.24 -5.81 -2.02
C ARG A 195 -3.44 -6.70 -2.33
N PHE A 196 -4.39 -6.22 -3.13
CA PHE A 196 -5.41 -7.08 -3.75
C PHE A 196 -4.72 -7.90 -4.84
N VAL A 197 -4.78 -9.23 -4.71
CA VAL A 197 -4.24 -10.13 -5.73
C VAL A 197 -5.39 -10.93 -6.30
N HIS A 198 -5.56 -10.86 -7.62
CA HIS A 198 -6.57 -11.65 -8.31
C HIS A 198 -6.22 -13.13 -8.17
N LEU A 199 -7.21 -13.93 -7.76
CA LEU A 199 -7.08 -15.38 -7.60
C LEU A 199 -7.85 -16.08 -8.71
N ASP A 200 -7.21 -17.07 -9.34
CA ASP A 200 -7.87 -18.03 -10.22
C ASP A 200 -8.50 -19.14 -9.34
N PRO A 201 -9.55 -19.84 -9.80
CA PRO A 201 -10.11 -20.96 -9.05
C PRO A 201 -9.03 -22.00 -8.67
N GLY A 202 -8.93 -22.32 -7.38
CA GLY A 202 -7.98 -23.32 -6.86
C GLY A 202 -6.63 -22.76 -6.41
N ASP A 203 -6.43 -21.45 -6.50
CA ASP A 203 -5.22 -20.80 -6.01
C ASP A 203 -5.17 -20.65 -4.49
N VAL A 204 -3.96 -20.69 -3.94
CA VAL A 204 -3.71 -20.57 -2.50
C VAL A 204 -2.55 -19.62 -2.22
N PHE A 205 -2.67 -18.81 -1.15
CA PHE A 205 -1.53 -18.05 -0.63
C PHE A 205 -0.98 -18.61 0.66
N VAL A 206 0.31 -18.90 0.65
CA VAL A 206 1.07 -19.18 1.86
C VAL A 206 1.69 -17.88 2.36
N HIS A 207 1.30 -17.47 3.56
CA HIS A 207 1.84 -16.30 4.23
C HIS A 207 2.86 -16.72 5.30
N SER A 208 3.99 -16.02 5.35
CA SER A 208 5.01 -16.18 6.38
C SER A 208 5.30 -14.83 7.04
N PHE A 209 5.29 -14.84 8.37
CA PHE A 209 5.57 -13.67 9.21
C PHE A 209 6.49 -14.07 10.37
N ASP A 210 7.56 -13.32 10.57
CA ASP A 210 8.48 -13.45 11.72
C ASP A 210 8.31 -12.27 12.72
N LEU A 211 7.26 -11.45 12.57
CA LEU A 211 6.99 -10.27 13.40
C LEU A 211 6.08 -10.59 14.59
N GLN A 212 6.31 -9.91 15.72
CA GLN A 212 5.39 -9.93 16.87
C GLN A 212 4.23 -8.96 16.62
N HIS A 213 3.12 -9.44 16.07
CA HIS A 213 2.02 -8.55 15.68
C HIS A 213 0.65 -9.13 16.03
N GLY A 214 0.08 -8.68 17.15
CA GLY A 214 -1.11 -9.31 17.78
C GLY A 214 -0.86 -10.74 18.28
N VAL A 215 0.36 -11.25 18.10
CA VAL A 215 0.79 -12.63 18.34
C VAL A 215 2.26 -12.58 18.76
N ARG A 216 2.62 -13.35 19.78
CA ARG A 216 3.97 -13.50 20.31
C ARG A 216 4.55 -14.82 19.82
N VAL A 217 5.62 -14.76 19.02
CA VAL A 217 6.34 -15.94 18.56
C VAL A 217 7.50 -16.19 19.51
N TRP A 218 7.58 -17.40 20.08
CA TRP A 218 8.62 -17.77 21.05
C TRP A 218 9.87 -18.32 20.35
N GLN A 219 9.68 -18.99 19.21
CA GLN A 219 10.77 -19.55 18.40
C GLN A 219 10.44 -19.45 16.90
N GLY A 220 11.45 -19.12 16.08
CA GLY A 220 11.34 -19.16 14.62
C GLY A 220 10.37 -18.14 14.01
N ALA A 221 9.62 -18.57 13.00
CA ALA A 221 8.65 -17.75 12.27
C ALA A 221 7.29 -18.44 12.25
N ARG A 222 6.22 -17.63 12.28
CA ARG A 222 4.85 -18.14 12.18
C ARG A 222 4.45 -18.27 10.71
N HIS A 223 3.95 -19.45 10.35
CA HIS A 223 3.44 -19.73 9.02
C HIS A 223 1.93 -19.87 9.08
N SER A 224 1.22 -19.23 8.15
CA SER A 224 -0.22 -19.35 8.03
C SER A 224 -0.63 -19.50 6.56
N LEU A 225 -1.53 -20.45 6.29
CA LEU A 225 -2.25 -20.49 5.03
C LEU A 225 -3.54 -19.68 5.18
N VAL A 226 -3.89 -18.88 4.18
CA VAL A 226 -5.22 -18.29 4.09
C VAL A 226 -5.83 -18.70 2.75
N LEU A 227 -7.01 -19.32 2.81
CA LEU A 227 -7.83 -19.63 1.65
C LEU A 227 -8.96 -18.60 1.59
N TRP A 228 -9.13 -17.93 0.44
CA TRP A 228 -10.26 -17.05 0.18
C TRP A 228 -11.27 -17.80 -0.68
N ILE A 229 -12.50 -17.90 -0.17
CA ILE A 229 -13.57 -18.63 -0.83
C ILE A 229 -14.58 -17.61 -1.36
N LYS A 230 -14.87 -17.66 -2.66
CA LYS A 230 -16.00 -16.96 -3.30
C LYS A 230 -17.27 -17.80 -3.16
N SER A 231 -18.44 -17.17 -3.17
CA SER A 231 -19.72 -17.86 -2.95
C SER A 231 -20.13 -18.88 -4.02
N SER A 232 -19.54 -18.83 -5.22
CA SER A 232 -19.84 -19.77 -6.32
C SER A 232 -18.75 -19.76 -7.40
N GLU A 233 -18.71 -20.80 -8.24
CA GLU A 233 -17.81 -20.85 -9.41
C GLU A 233 -18.02 -19.66 -10.36
N LYS A 234 -19.27 -19.24 -10.56
CA LYS A 234 -19.63 -18.05 -11.36
C LYS A 234 -18.99 -16.78 -10.78
N ALA A 235 -19.06 -16.60 -9.46
CA ALA A 235 -18.45 -15.46 -8.78
C ALA A 235 -16.91 -15.47 -8.85
N VAL A 236 -16.30 -16.65 -8.99
CA VAL A 236 -14.87 -16.75 -9.28
C VAL A 236 -14.58 -16.34 -10.73
N ALA A 237 -15.31 -16.92 -11.70
CA ALA A 237 -15.09 -16.69 -13.12
C ALA A 237 -15.29 -15.23 -13.54
N GLU A 238 -16.26 -14.56 -12.93
CA GLU A 238 -16.60 -13.17 -13.23
C GLU A 238 -15.88 -12.17 -12.29
N GLY A 239 -15.13 -12.66 -11.29
CA GLY A 239 -14.53 -11.82 -10.25
C GLY A 239 -15.55 -11.13 -9.32
N THR A 240 -16.84 -11.44 -9.46
CA THR A 240 -17.95 -10.75 -8.78
C THR A 240 -18.07 -11.15 -7.30
N THR A 241 -18.87 -10.37 -6.57
CA THR A 241 -19.22 -10.61 -5.16
C THR A 241 -20.73 -10.47 -5.01
N PRO A 242 -21.53 -11.43 -5.51
CA PRO A 242 -22.98 -11.28 -5.63
C PRO A 242 -23.70 -11.04 -4.29
N TRP A 243 -23.09 -11.47 -3.17
CA TRP A 243 -23.62 -11.18 -1.83
C TRP A 243 -23.55 -9.69 -1.46
N TYR A 244 -22.65 -8.90 -2.05
CA TYR A 244 -22.62 -7.46 -1.81
C TYR A 244 -23.78 -6.75 -2.47
N ASP A 245 -24.26 -7.22 -3.61
CA ASP A 245 -25.46 -6.67 -4.23
C ASP A 245 -26.69 -6.90 -3.33
N GLU A 246 -26.80 -8.09 -2.74
CA GLU A 246 -27.87 -8.42 -1.78
C GLU A 246 -27.73 -7.65 -0.46
N ALA A 247 -26.53 -7.62 0.13
CA ALA A 247 -26.27 -6.87 1.35
C ALA A 247 -26.52 -5.36 1.17
N ALA A 248 -26.06 -4.79 0.05
CA ALA A 248 -26.30 -3.39 -0.29
C ALA A 248 -27.79 -3.13 -0.55
N ALA A 249 -28.51 -4.07 -1.17
CA ALA A 249 -29.96 -3.98 -1.32
C ALA A 249 -30.70 -4.03 0.04
N ASN A 250 -30.15 -4.77 1.01
CA ASN A 250 -30.68 -4.90 2.37
C ASN A 250 -30.27 -3.77 3.32
N GLY A 251 -29.51 -2.78 2.86
CA GLY A 251 -29.18 -1.60 3.66
C GLY A 251 -27.78 -1.60 4.28
N ASP A 252 -26.91 -2.55 3.97
CA ASP A 252 -25.57 -2.60 4.56
C ASP A 252 -24.64 -1.51 3.97
N PRO A 253 -24.17 -0.52 4.77
CA PRO A 253 -23.43 0.63 4.25
C PRO A 253 -22.04 0.27 3.72
N ASP A 254 -21.39 -0.75 4.29
CA ASP A 254 -20.10 -1.26 3.81
C ASP A 254 -20.27 -1.96 2.45
N ALA A 255 -21.32 -2.77 2.28
CA ALA A 255 -21.67 -3.39 1.01
C ALA A 255 -21.99 -2.34 -0.05
N MET A 256 -22.78 -1.31 0.28
CA MET A 256 -23.06 -0.20 -0.63
C MET A 256 -21.77 0.50 -1.09
N PHE A 257 -20.83 0.75 -0.17
CA PHE A 257 -19.51 1.31 -0.51
C PHE A 257 -18.71 0.39 -1.46
N ASN A 258 -18.73 -0.91 -1.21
CA ASN A 258 -18.03 -1.88 -2.03
C ASN A 258 -18.64 -2.03 -3.43
N VAL A 259 -19.98 -2.07 -3.53
CA VAL A 259 -20.70 -2.06 -4.82
C VAL A 259 -20.37 -0.78 -5.59
N ALA A 260 -20.35 0.38 -4.94
CA ALA A 260 -19.96 1.63 -5.57
C ALA A 260 -18.53 1.58 -6.14
N THR A 261 -17.59 1.02 -5.37
CA THR A 261 -16.20 0.85 -5.78
C THR A 261 -16.08 -0.07 -7.01
N GLN A 262 -16.88 -1.13 -7.08
CA GLN A 262 -16.89 -2.04 -8.23
C GLN A 262 -17.35 -1.35 -9.51
N TYR A 263 -18.41 -0.53 -9.44
CA TYR A 263 -18.84 0.28 -10.58
C TYR A 263 -17.79 1.32 -10.99
N LEU A 264 -17.09 1.92 -10.04
CA LEU A 264 -16.03 2.89 -10.33
C LEU A 264 -14.81 2.26 -11.03
N GLN A 265 -14.48 1.01 -10.68
CA GLN A 265 -13.33 0.29 -11.21
C GLN A 265 -13.63 -0.51 -12.48
N GLY A 266 -14.91 -0.69 -12.84
CA GLY A 266 -15.31 -1.63 -13.89
C GLY A 266 -15.15 -3.10 -13.47
N ALA A 267 -15.19 -3.40 -12.17
CA ALA A 267 -15.15 -4.77 -11.68
C ALA A 267 -16.50 -5.50 -11.87
N ALA A 268 -17.58 -4.74 -12.05
CA ALA A 268 -18.93 -5.26 -12.32
C ALA A 268 -19.31 -5.15 -13.81
N GLY A 269 -18.34 -5.06 -14.72
CA GLY A 269 -18.53 -4.83 -16.15
C GLY A 269 -17.78 -3.59 -16.64
N GLU A 270 -18.45 -2.67 -17.32
CA GLU A 270 -17.84 -1.38 -17.67
C GLU A 270 -17.87 -0.40 -16.49
N VAL A 271 -17.00 0.60 -16.53
CA VAL A 271 -17.02 1.69 -15.54
C VAL A 271 -18.35 2.43 -15.63
N ASP A 272 -19.09 2.48 -14.51
CA ASP A 272 -20.38 3.15 -14.39
C ASP A 272 -20.34 4.17 -13.24
N LEU A 273 -19.87 5.38 -13.55
CA LEU A 273 -19.71 6.45 -12.56
C LEU A 273 -21.04 6.83 -11.91
N GLN A 274 -22.15 6.77 -12.64
CA GLN A 274 -23.46 7.17 -12.12
C GLN A 274 -23.96 6.19 -11.07
N LYS A 275 -23.82 4.88 -11.32
CA LYS A 275 -24.12 3.87 -10.30
C LYS A 275 -23.16 3.95 -9.13
N ALA A 276 -21.87 4.18 -9.36
CA ALA A 276 -20.90 4.39 -8.29
C ALA A 276 -21.32 5.54 -7.36
N LEU A 277 -21.63 6.72 -7.92
CA LEU A 277 -22.11 7.88 -7.16
C LEU A 277 -23.38 7.55 -6.37
N THR A 278 -24.35 6.87 -7.00
CA THR A 278 -25.62 6.50 -6.35
C THR A 278 -25.40 5.60 -5.13
N TRP A 279 -24.54 4.59 -5.26
CA TRP A 279 -24.25 3.66 -4.16
C TRP A 279 -23.39 4.29 -3.07
N TYR A 280 -22.40 5.12 -3.44
CA TYR A 280 -21.65 5.88 -2.46
C TYR A 280 -22.56 6.84 -1.69
N GLU A 281 -23.51 7.52 -2.34
CA GLU A 281 -24.46 8.43 -1.69
C GLU A 281 -25.32 7.69 -0.65
N LYS A 282 -25.85 6.52 -1.01
CA LYS A 282 -26.60 5.69 -0.05
C LYS A 282 -25.76 5.32 1.18
N ALA A 283 -24.54 4.82 0.97
CA ALA A 283 -23.62 4.49 2.06
C ALA A 283 -23.29 5.74 2.92
N ALA A 284 -23.02 6.88 2.27
CA ALA A 284 -22.64 8.12 2.93
C ALA A 284 -23.77 8.71 3.78
N LEU A 285 -25.02 8.62 3.32
CA LEU A 285 -26.22 9.01 4.06
C LEU A 285 -26.41 8.17 5.33
N MET A 286 -25.93 6.94 5.34
CA MET A 286 -25.91 6.05 6.51
C MET A 286 -24.71 6.29 7.44
N GLY A 287 -23.89 7.30 7.15
CA GLY A 287 -22.74 7.66 7.99
C GLY A 287 -21.43 6.98 7.61
N HIS A 288 -21.36 6.24 6.50
CA HIS A 288 -20.14 5.54 6.08
C HIS A 288 -19.03 6.54 5.69
N CYS A 289 -18.02 6.67 6.55
CA CYS A 289 -16.98 7.69 6.44
C CYS A 289 -16.20 7.65 5.11
N ASP A 290 -15.86 6.45 4.62
CA ASP A 290 -15.13 6.33 3.35
C ASP A 290 -16.00 6.66 2.15
N ALA A 291 -17.30 6.39 2.22
CA ALA A 291 -18.22 6.74 1.15
C ALA A 291 -18.35 8.26 1.06
N GLN A 292 -18.46 8.93 2.22
CA GLN A 292 -18.45 10.39 2.30
C GLN A 292 -17.14 10.98 1.73
N ASN A 293 -15.99 10.38 2.06
CA ASN A 293 -14.70 10.83 1.52
C ASN A 293 -14.60 10.60 -0.01
N HIS A 294 -15.02 9.44 -0.51
CA HIS A 294 -15.00 9.13 -1.94
C HIS A 294 -15.97 10.01 -2.74
N LEU A 295 -17.18 10.26 -2.23
CA LEU A 295 -18.10 11.23 -2.84
C LEU A 295 -17.47 12.61 -2.92
N SER A 296 -16.82 13.05 -1.85
CA SER A 296 -16.15 14.35 -1.85
C SER A 296 -15.11 14.44 -2.96
N LEU A 297 -14.28 13.40 -3.14
CA LEU A 297 -13.27 13.34 -4.20
C LEU A 297 -13.90 13.34 -5.60
N LEU A 298 -14.97 12.57 -5.81
CA LEU A 298 -15.66 12.50 -7.11
C LEU A 298 -16.38 13.80 -7.48
N LEU A 299 -16.91 14.52 -6.49
CA LEU A 299 -17.67 15.77 -6.67
C LEU A 299 -16.78 17.01 -6.64
N ARG A 300 -15.50 16.88 -6.27
CA ARG A 300 -14.57 18.01 -6.09
C ARG A 300 -14.48 18.88 -7.32
N ASP A 301 -14.51 18.26 -8.49
CA ASP A 301 -14.40 18.93 -9.78
C ASP A 301 -15.83 19.10 -10.34
N GLY A 302 -16.40 20.30 -10.20
CA GLY A 302 -17.72 20.66 -10.75
C GLY A 302 -18.87 20.78 -9.74
N HIS A 303 -18.73 20.21 -8.53
CA HIS A 303 -19.76 20.28 -7.47
C HIS A 303 -19.14 20.57 -6.10
N VAL A 304 -18.34 21.64 -6.03
CA VAL A 304 -17.50 21.99 -4.87
C VAL A 304 -18.30 22.07 -3.55
N ASP A 305 -19.50 22.65 -3.56
CA ASP A 305 -20.32 22.77 -2.34
C ASP A 305 -20.78 21.41 -1.79
N GLN A 306 -21.17 20.48 -2.68
CA GLN A 306 -21.54 19.12 -2.29
C GLN A 306 -20.30 18.32 -1.86
N SER A 307 -19.18 18.51 -2.55
CA SER A 307 -17.89 17.92 -2.16
C SER A 307 -17.51 18.35 -0.74
N LEU A 308 -17.64 19.65 -0.41
CA LEU A 308 -17.38 20.18 0.92
C LEU A 308 -18.38 19.68 1.96
N HIS A 309 -19.64 19.48 1.60
CA HIS A 309 -20.65 18.92 2.49
C HIS A 309 -20.22 17.54 2.99
N TRP A 310 -19.92 16.61 2.07
CA TRP A 310 -19.50 15.26 2.41
C TRP A 310 -18.16 15.22 3.15
N LEU A 311 -17.20 16.05 2.72
CA LEU A 311 -15.91 16.16 3.38
C LEU A 311 -16.02 16.63 4.84
N ARG A 312 -16.94 17.56 5.12
CA ARG A 312 -17.21 18.04 6.49
C ARG A 312 -17.82 16.95 7.36
N LEU A 313 -18.69 16.11 6.81
CA LEU A 313 -19.27 14.98 7.55
C LEU A 313 -18.18 13.96 7.89
N ALA A 314 -17.40 13.52 6.91
CA ALA A 314 -16.31 12.55 7.12
C ALA A 314 -15.25 13.08 8.11
N ALA A 315 -14.89 14.37 8.01
CA ALA A 315 -13.93 15.00 8.91
C ALA A 315 -14.45 15.07 10.36
N LYS A 316 -15.76 15.33 10.55
CA LYS A 316 -16.40 15.32 11.88
C LYS A 316 -16.48 13.93 12.47
N SER A 317 -16.67 12.90 11.65
CA SER A 317 -16.66 11.49 12.05
C SER A 317 -15.25 10.93 12.30
N GLY A 318 -14.21 11.78 12.23
CA GLY A 318 -12.84 11.42 12.65
C GLY A 318 -11.90 11.04 11.52
N SER A 319 -12.33 10.93 10.26
CA SER A 319 -11.44 10.51 9.16
C SER A 319 -10.27 11.49 8.96
N ALA A 320 -9.04 11.06 9.27
CA ALA A 320 -7.83 11.87 9.11
C ALA A 320 -7.65 12.36 7.65
N THR A 321 -7.95 11.50 6.67
CA THR A 321 -7.95 11.84 5.24
C THR A 321 -8.92 12.98 4.93
N ALA A 322 -10.15 12.90 5.45
CA ALA A 322 -11.15 13.95 5.23
C ALA A 322 -10.81 15.25 5.97
N GLN A 323 -10.23 15.16 7.16
CA GLN A 323 -9.75 16.32 7.92
C GLN A 323 -8.63 17.04 7.16
N LYS A 324 -7.66 16.32 6.60
CA LYS A 324 -6.61 16.86 5.73
C LYS A 324 -7.19 17.48 4.47
N GLY A 325 -8.12 16.79 3.79
CA GLY A 325 -8.80 17.32 2.60
C GLY A 325 -9.55 18.62 2.90
N LEU A 326 -10.26 18.67 4.03
CA LEU A 326 -10.99 19.87 4.47
C LEU A 326 -10.02 21.00 4.83
N ALA A 327 -8.88 20.67 5.43
CA ALA A 327 -7.84 21.64 5.72
C ALA A 327 -7.28 22.27 4.44
N PHE A 328 -7.01 21.48 3.39
CA PHE A 328 -6.59 22.00 2.09
C PHE A 328 -7.67 22.85 1.43
N ALA A 329 -8.94 22.44 1.50
CA ALA A 329 -10.03 23.25 0.96
C ALA A 329 -10.11 24.63 1.63
N TYR A 330 -9.96 24.69 2.95
CA TYR A 330 -9.85 25.96 3.66
C TYR A 330 -8.59 26.74 3.29
N ALA A 331 -7.43 26.09 3.17
CA ALA A 331 -6.17 26.77 2.85
C ALA A 331 -6.18 27.40 1.45
N ASN A 332 -6.84 26.74 0.49
CA ASN A 332 -6.92 27.20 -0.91
C ASN A 332 -8.14 28.07 -1.19
N GLY A 333 -9.07 28.21 -0.23
CA GLY A 333 -10.34 28.90 -0.45
C GLY A 333 -11.29 28.15 -1.40
N ALA A 334 -11.11 26.84 -1.60
CA ALA A 334 -11.93 26.05 -2.50
C ALA A 334 -13.37 25.96 -1.96
N GLY A 335 -14.33 26.54 -2.69
CA GLY A 335 -15.74 26.64 -2.25
C GLY A 335 -15.97 27.69 -1.17
N PHE A 336 -15.06 28.66 -1.04
CA PHE A 336 -15.17 29.79 -0.13
C PHE A 336 -14.82 31.10 -0.85
N PRO A 337 -15.32 32.25 -0.39
CA PRO A 337 -14.95 33.55 -0.96
C PRO A 337 -13.45 33.88 -0.81
N ALA A 338 -12.78 33.30 0.19
CA ALA A 338 -11.35 33.48 0.44
C ALA A 338 -10.77 32.30 1.25
N PRO A 339 -9.43 32.12 1.23
CA PRO A 339 -8.74 31.21 2.14
C PRO A 339 -9.03 31.46 3.64
N HIS A 340 -9.16 30.37 4.40
CA HIS A 340 -9.40 30.36 5.84
C HIS A 340 -8.28 29.62 6.58
N LEU A 341 -7.08 30.20 6.62
CA LEU A 341 -5.87 29.54 7.14
C LEU A 341 -6.02 29.05 8.59
N SER A 342 -6.69 29.79 9.47
CA SER A 342 -6.91 29.33 10.86
C SER A 342 -7.83 28.12 10.97
N LYS A 343 -8.80 27.97 10.05
CA LYS A 343 -9.62 26.75 9.99
C LYS A 343 -8.80 25.59 9.39
N ALA A 344 -7.99 25.88 8.37
CA ALA A 344 -7.08 24.90 7.78
C ALA A 344 -6.14 24.31 8.84
N ALA A 345 -5.46 25.16 9.61
CA ALA A 345 -4.54 24.74 10.65
C ALA A 345 -5.21 23.90 11.76
N LYS A 346 -6.45 24.23 12.15
CA LYS A 346 -7.23 23.42 13.12
C LYS A 346 -7.51 22.01 12.60
N TRP A 347 -7.93 21.87 11.36
CA TRP A 347 -8.20 20.57 10.76
C TRP A 347 -6.92 19.78 10.45
N MET A 348 -5.87 20.46 10.01
CA MET A 348 -4.56 19.85 9.78
C MET A 348 -3.98 19.27 11.07
N ARG A 349 -4.13 19.99 12.19
CA ARG A 349 -3.75 19.49 13.52
C ARG A 349 -4.47 18.20 13.89
N ARG A 350 -5.78 18.13 13.69
CA ARG A 350 -6.55 16.91 14.00
C ARG A 350 -6.11 15.71 13.16
N ALA A 351 -5.73 15.93 11.90
CA ALA A 351 -5.18 14.86 11.07
C ALA A 351 -3.78 14.44 11.54
N ALA A 352 -2.93 15.42 11.91
CA ALA A 352 -1.59 15.16 12.43
C ALA A 352 -1.59 14.43 13.79
N GLU A 353 -2.56 14.74 14.67
CA GLU A 353 -2.78 14.06 15.96
C GLU A 353 -3.23 12.59 15.79
N GLN A 354 -3.63 12.19 14.57
CA GLN A 354 -3.93 10.81 14.18
C GLN A 354 -2.78 10.17 13.37
N ASP A 355 -1.56 10.64 13.57
CA ASP A 355 -0.34 10.15 12.92
C ASP A 355 -0.33 10.28 11.38
N ASP A 356 -1.14 11.17 10.78
CA ASP A 356 -1.00 11.52 9.35
C ASP A 356 0.30 12.33 9.16
N LEU A 357 1.30 11.67 8.59
CA LEU A 357 2.66 12.22 8.46
C LEU A 357 2.73 13.44 7.54
N GLU A 358 1.90 13.48 6.48
CA GLU A 358 1.82 14.62 5.58
C GLU A 358 1.17 15.80 6.29
N ALA A 359 0.12 15.56 7.07
CA ALA A 359 -0.52 16.58 7.89
C ALA A 359 0.44 17.13 8.95
N ALA A 360 1.22 16.28 9.63
CA ALA A 360 2.25 16.70 10.56
C ALA A 360 3.33 17.57 9.88
N TYR A 361 3.77 17.20 8.68
CA TYR A 361 4.71 18.01 7.90
C TYR A 361 4.11 19.37 7.52
N VAL A 362 2.89 19.41 6.98
CA VAL A 362 2.22 20.67 6.62
C VAL A 362 1.94 21.54 7.85
N LEU A 363 1.59 20.94 8.99
CA LEU A 363 1.42 21.68 10.23
C LEU A 363 2.74 22.30 10.71
N SER A 364 3.87 21.61 10.52
CA SER A 364 5.19 22.16 10.81
C SER A 364 5.49 23.42 9.99
N THR A 365 5.15 23.41 8.69
CA THR A 365 5.35 24.58 7.82
C THR A 365 4.38 25.72 8.17
N MET A 366 3.13 25.40 8.56
CA MET A 366 2.18 26.39 9.05
C MET A 366 2.68 27.12 10.30
N TYR A 367 3.26 26.39 11.26
CA TYR A 367 3.89 26.99 12.45
C TYR A 367 5.15 27.80 12.12
N GLN A 368 5.94 27.37 11.15
CA GLN A 368 7.14 28.09 10.74
C GLN A 368 6.81 29.42 10.04
N GLN A 369 5.76 29.43 9.21
CA GLN A 369 5.37 30.56 8.36
C GLN A 369 4.31 31.46 9.01
N GLY A 370 3.69 31.03 10.11
CA GLY A 370 2.58 31.75 10.73
C GLY A 370 1.26 31.65 9.94
N HIS A 371 1.09 30.59 9.14
CA HIS A 371 -0.10 30.41 8.30
C HIS A 371 -1.28 29.90 9.13
N GLY A 372 -2.14 30.82 9.56
CA GLY A 372 -3.33 30.50 10.35
C GLY A 372 -3.07 30.17 11.82
N LEU A 373 -1.79 30.17 12.23
CA LEU A 373 -1.28 29.96 13.58
C LEU A 373 -0.23 31.05 13.89
N PRO A 374 -0.01 31.40 15.16
CA PRO A 374 1.18 32.16 15.54
C PRO A 374 2.45 31.42 15.15
N VAL A 375 3.49 32.16 14.77
CA VAL A 375 4.82 31.58 14.50
C VAL A 375 5.33 30.93 15.79
N ASP A 376 5.64 29.64 15.72
CA ASP A 376 6.18 28.87 16.85
C ASP A 376 7.25 27.89 16.34
N PRO A 377 8.54 28.26 16.43
CA PRO A 377 9.63 27.41 15.98
C PRO A 377 9.74 26.08 16.74
N ALA A 378 9.36 26.05 18.03
CA ALA A 378 9.42 24.84 18.82
C ALA A 378 8.36 23.84 18.38
N ALA A 379 7.12 24.31 18.18
CA ALA A 379 6.05 23.49 17.62
C ALA A 379 6.35 23.05 16.18
N ALA A 380 6.91 23.92 15.35
CA ALA A 380 7.32 23.56 13.99
C ALA A 380 8.32 22.39 14.00
N VAL A 381 9.39 22.47 14.80
CA VAL A 381 10.39 21.40 14.91
C VAL A 381 9.78 20.12 15.46
N HIS A 382 8.88 20.22 16.45
CA HIS A 382 8.21 19.06 17.03
C HIS A 382 7.43 18.26 15.98
N TRP A 383 6.57 18.93 15.20
CA TRP A 383 5.77 18.27 14.15
C TRP A 383 6.61 17.78 12.98
N LEU A 384 7.65 18.54 12.59
CA LEU A 384 8.62 18.12 11.58
C LEU A 384 9.33 16.82 12.00
N GLN A 385 9.75 16.74 13.28
CA GLN A 385 10.42 15.58 13.83
C GLN A 385 9.50 14.35 13.86
N LEU A 386 8.24 14.50 14.27
CA LEU A 386 7.25 13.41 14.25
C LEU A 386 7.06 12.86 12.83
N SER A 387 6.86 13.74 11.84
CA SER A 387 6.71 13.36 10.44
C SER A 387 7.96 12.65 9.88
N ALA A 388 9.15 13.18 10.18
CA ALA A 388 10.42 12.62 9.74
C ALA A 388 10.69 11.23 10.36
N GLN A 389 10.39 11.06 11.65
CA GLN A 389 10.49 9.79 12.38
C GLN A 389 9.50 8.75 11.84
N GLY A 390 8.28 9.18 11.51
CA GLY A 390 7.25 8.33 10.88
C GLY A 390 7.57 7.95 9.44
N GLY A 391 8.53 8.60 8.80
CA GLY A 391 9.07 8.17 7.51
C GLY A 391 8.77 9.10 6.33
N TYR A 392 8.21 10.29 6.52
CA TYR A 392 7.91 11.17 5.39
C TYR A 392 9.19 11.78 4.79
N SER A 393 9.44 11.55 3.50
CA SER A 393 10.71 11.88 2.82
C SER A 393 11.06 13.37 2.87
N GLU A 394 10.08 14.24 2.63
CA GLU A 394 10.25 15.69 2.63
C GLU A 394 10.55 16.19 4.03
N ALA A 395 9.85 15.66 5.05
CA ALA A 395 10.16 15.98 6.45
C ALA A 395 11.57 15.51 6.84
N GLN A 396 12.02 14.34 6.38
CA GLN A 396 13.38 13.86 6.62
C GLN A 396 14.41 14.80 5.98
N ARG A 397 14.19 15.27 4.74
CA ARG A 397 15.09 16.25 4.12
C ARG A 397 15.15 17.56 4.89
N ASP A 398 14.02 18.06 5.33
CA ASP A 398 13.95 19.34 6.04
C ASP A 398 14.51 19.21 7.46
N MET A 399 14.36 18.05 8.10
CA MET A 399 15.03 17.71 9.36
C MET A 399 16.55 17.62 9.19
N ALA A 400 17.05 17.08 8.08
CA ALA A 400 18.48 17.09 7.76
C ALA A 400 19.01 18.53 7.73
N LEU A 401 18.33 19.42 7.00
CA LEU A 401 18.68 20.84 6.93
C LEU A 401 18.64 21.53 8.30
N HIS A 402 17.67 21.18 9.13
CA HIS A 402 17.58 21.69 10.50
C HIS A 402 18.79 21.30 11.35
N GLU A 403 19.19 20.03 11.32
CA GLU A 403 20.38 19.54 12.02
C GLU A 403 21.67 20.21 11.54
N TRP A 404 21.82 20.36 10.22
CA TRP A 404 22.95 21.07 9.62
C TRP A 404 23.06 22.52 10.12
N ARG A 405 21.93 23.24 10.17
CA ARG A 405 21.89 24.62 10.65
C ARG A 405 22.21 24.74 12.14
N LYS A 406 21.78 23.79 12.97
CA LYS A 406 22.09 23.78 14.41
C LYS A 406 23.55 23.51 14.69
N ARG A 407 24.17 22.59 13.93
CA ARG A 407 25.57 22.18 14.10
C ARG A 407 26.18 21.87 12.73
N PRO A 408 26.84 22.83 12.07
CA PRO A 408 27.45 22.60 10.75
C PRO A 408 28.52 21.50 10.73
N ARG A 409 29.05 21.09 11.90
CA ARG A 409 29.99 19.97 12.05
C ARG A 409 29.32 18.64 12.43
N ASN A 410 27.99 18.60 12.58
CA ASN A 410 27.23 17.37 12.86
C ASN A 410 26.83 16.69 11.54
N GLU A 411 27.83 16.28 10.76
CA GLU A 411 27.63 15.55 9.51
C GLU A 411 26.80 14.28 9.74
N SER A 412 26.94 13.65 10.90
CA SER A 412 26.21 12.43 11.27
C SER A 412 24.69 12.60 11.29
N GLY A 413 24.16 13.72 11.81
CA GLY A 413 22.71 13.98 11.84
C GLY A 413 22.14 14.37 10.47
N TYR A 414 22.88 15.17 9.70
CA TYR A 414 22.51 15.57 8.34
C TYR A 414 22.46 14.37 7.38
N ASP A 415 23.54 13.58 7.33
CA ASP A 415 23.63 12.39 6.48
C ASP A 415 22.62 11.33 6.89
N PHE A 416 22.36 11.17 8.18
CA PHE A 416 21.40 10.20 8.70
C PHE A 416 20.02 10.39 8.09
N TRP A 417 19.50 11.62 8.10
CA TRP A 417 18.18 11.92 7.56
C TRP A 417 18.13 11.89 6.04
N LEU A 418 19.16 12.42 5.36
CA LEU A 418 19.24 12.34 3.90
C LEU A 418 19.26 10.90 3.39
N ARG A 419 19.99 10.00 4.05
CA ARG A 419 20.03 8.57 3.67
C ARG A 419 18.68 7.89 3.81
N ARG A 420 17.83 8.31 4.75
CA ARG A 420 16.46 7.78 4.89
C ARG A 420 15.55 8.30 3.78
N ALA A 421 15.62 9.59 3.44
CA ALA A 421 14.86 10.16 2.33
C ALA A 421 15.27 9.53 0.98
N ALA A 422 16.58 9.38 0.74
CA ALA A 422 17.10 8.76 -0.47
C ALA A 422 16.70 7.28 -0.62
N LYS A 423 16.56 6.52 0.47
CA LYS A 423 16.00 5.14 0.38
C LYS A 423 14.58 5.09 -0.17
N GLN A 424 13.84 6.19 -0.03
CA GLN A 424 12.48 6.35 -0.55
C GLN A 424 12.45 6.97 -1.95
N ARG A 425 13.61 7.07 -2.61
CA ARG A 425 13.77 7.67 -3.95
C ARG A 425 13.46 9.17 -4.00
N ASP A 426 13.60 9.87 -2.87
CA ASP A 426 13.59 11.34 -2.89
C ASP A 426 14.78 11.86 -3.69
N SER A 427 14.49 12.53 -4.80
CA SER A 427 15.51 12.95 -5.77
C SER A 427 16.42 14.04 -5.22
N ALA A 428 15.87 15.00 -4.48
CA ALA A 428 16.62 16.08 -3.87
C ALA A 428 17.59 15.55 -2.79
N ALA A 429 17.18 14.54 -2.02
CA ALA A 429 18.04 13.88 -1.04
C ALA A 429 19.18 13.13 -1.72
N MET A 430 18.87 12.38 -2.79
CA MET A 430 19.87 11.66 -3.58
C MET A 430 20.90 12.61 -4.20
N HIS A 431 20.47 13.75 -4.76
CA HIS A 431 21.39 14.77 -5.30
C HIS A 431 22.31 15.34 -4.22
N ARG A 432 21.77 15.68 -3.04
CA ARG A 432 22.57 16.21 -1.92
C ARG A 432 23.57 15.20 -1.37
N LEU A 433 23.18 13.93 -1.26
CA LEU A 433 24.12 12.87 -0.87
C LEU A 433 25.19 12.66 -1.94
N ALA A 434 24.84 12.72 -3.23
CA ALA A 434 25.80 12.50 -4.29
C ALA A 434 26.88 13.60 -4.35
N GLN A 435 26.60 14.80 -3.85
CA GLN A 435 27.58 15.90 -3.76
C GLN A 435 28.64 15.67 -2.67
N THR A 436 28.30 14.96 -1.59
CA THR A 436 29.20 14.72 -0.45
C THR A 436 29.70 13.27 -0.38
N ALA A 437 29.13 12.36 -1.18
CA ALA A 437 29.49 10.95 -1.19
C ALA A 437 30.80 10.68 -1.91
N GLU A 438 31.45 9.58 -1.51
CA GLU A 438 32.57 9.02 -2.25
C GLU A 438 32.21 8.77 -3.73
N PRO A 439 33.15 8.96 -4.67
CA PRO A 439 32.89 8.92 -6.10
C PRO A 439 32.09 7.69 -6.58
N ARG A 440 32.37 6.51 -6.01
CA ARG A 440 31.67 5.26 -6.37
C ARG A 440 30.20 5.24 -5.92
N ASP A 441 29.91 5.80 -4.75
CA ASP A 441 28.56 5.82 -4.19
C ASP A 441 27.72 6.92 -4.82
N ALA A 442 28.32 8.06 -5.15
CA ALA A 442 27.69 9.10 -5.94
C ALA A 442 27.23 8.57 -7.32
N VAL A 443 28.05 7.75 -7.99
CA VAL A 443 27.68 7.05 -9.23
C VAL A 443 26.47 6.12 -9.06
N LYS A 444 26.33 5.44 -7.92
CA LYS A 444 25.14 4.61 -7.65
C LYS A 444 23.89 5.49 -7.57
N LEU A 445 23.96 6.61 -6.86
CA LEU A 445 22.85 7.55 -6.72
C LEU A 445 22.42 8.15 -8.06
N TRP A 446 23.38 8.64 -8.87
CA TRP A 446 23.05 9.18 -10.20
C TRP A 446 22.44 8.12 -11.12
N ARG A 447 22.91 6.87 -11.07
CA ARG A 447 22.30 5.78 -11.86
C ARG A 447 20.84 5.54 -11.50
N GLU A 448 20.47 5.61 -10.23
CA GLU A 448 19.08 5.47 -9.80
C GLU A 448 18.24 6.67 -10.27
N LEU A 449 18.72 7.90 -10.10
CA LEU A 449 18.06 9.12 -10.56
C LEU A 449 17.85 9.15 -12.09
N VAL A 450 18.79 8.60 -12.86
CA VAL A 450 18.65 8.48 -14.32
C VAL A 450 17.48 7.58 -14.71
N LYS A 451 17.15 6.55 -13.91
CA LYS A 451 15.99 5.68 -14.18
C LYS A 451 14.67 6.44 -14.08
N SER A 452 14.58 7.44 -13.18
CA SER A 452 13.42 8.33 -13.07
C SER A 452 13.43 9.48 -14.07
N GLY A 453 14.38 9.51 -15.02
CA GLY A 453 14.45 10.53 -16.06
C GLY A 453 15.13 11.84 -15.65
N ASP A 454 15.75 11.93 -14.46
CA ASP A 454 16.33 13.16 -13.94
C ASP A 454 17.45 13.73 -14.85
N ALA A 455 17.28 14.95 -15.34
CA ALA A 455 18.17 15.58 -16.31
C ALA A 455 19.56 15.94 -15.74
N GLU A 456 19.63 16.39 -14.49
CA GLU A 456 20.90 16.72 -13.82
C GLU A 456 21.70 15.44 -13.57
N ALA A 457 21.06 14.36 -13.13
CA ALA A 457 21.71 13.07 -12.93
C ALA A 457 22.17 12.45 -14.26
N GLN A 458 21.42 12.62 -15.35
CA GLN A 458 21.87 12.23 -16.69
C GLN A 458 23.14 13.00 -17.07
N PHE A 459 23.19 14.31 -16.83
CA PHE A 459 24.39 15.10 -17.06
C PHE A 459 25.58 14.64 -16.18
N GLN A 460 25.40 14.53 -14.87
CA GLN A 460 26.47 14.12 -13.95
C GLN A 460 27.00 12.71 -14.25
N LEU A 461 26.11 11.74 -14.52
CA LEU A 461 26.53 10.39 -14.90
C LEU A 461 27.24 10.39 -16.27
N GLY A 462 26.83 11.26 -17.19
CA GLY A 462 27.52 11.49 -18.45
C GLY A 462 28.96 11.94 -18.23
N ARG A 463 29.18 12.94 -17.36
CA ARG A 463 30.52 13.39 -16.96
C ARG A 463 31.35 12.29 -16.31
N CYS A 464 30.73 11.43 -15.50
CA CYS A 464 31.43 10.30 -14.90
C CYS A 464 31.93 9.30 -15.95
N TYR A 465 31.13 9.00 -16.98
CA TYR A 465 31.58 8.15 -18.10
C TYR A 465 32.61 8.82 -19.01
N ALA A 466 32.63 10.16 -19.06
CA ALA A 466 33.58 10.93 -19.87
C ALA A 466 34.95 11.09 -19.21
N SER A 467 35.00 11.17 -17.87
CA SER A 467 36.22 11.38 -17.08
C SER A 467 36.74 10.13 -16.36
N GLY A 468 35.93 9.06 -16.30
CA GLY A 468 36.25 7.85 -15.53
C GLY A 468 36.00 8.00 -14.02
N TYR A 469 35.37 9.10 -13.59
CA TYR A 469 35.02 9.37 -12.19
C TYR A 469 34.16 8.24 -11.59
N GLY A 470 34.41 7.93 -10.31
CA GLY A 470 33.68 6.87 -9.60
C GLY A 470 34.01 5.46 -10.07
N ASN A 471 35.21 5.24 -10.60
CA ASN A 471 35.69 3.97 -11.18
C ASN A 471 34.83 3.49 -12.36
N LEU A 472 34.21 4.42 -13.10
CA LEU A 472 33.55 4.06 -14.35
C LEU A 472 34.57 3.87 -15.46
N PRO A 473 34.36 2.90 -16.36
CA PRO A 473 35.14 2.83 -17.58
C PRO A 473 34.85 4.06 -18.44
N LEU A 474 35.89 4.62 -19.06
CA LEU A 474 35.75 5.68 -20.06
C LEU A 474 34.89 5.18 -21.21
N LYS A 475 33.70 5.77 -21.37
CA LYS A 475 32.74 5.42 -22.43
C LYS A 475 32.16 6.68 -23.06
N PRO A 476 32.90 7.35 -23.96
CA PRO A 476 32.48 8.60 -24.59
C PRO A 476 31.13 8.52 -25.29
N SER A 477 30.82 7.41 -25.98
CA SER A 477 29.53 7.19 -26.63
C SER A 477 28.36 7.15 -25.64
N LYS A 478 28.58 6.57 -24.45
CA LYS A 478 27.59 6.52 -23.38
C LYS A 478 27.42 7.87 -22.71
N ALA A 479 28.51 8.62 -22.51
CA ALA A 479 28.47 9.99 -22.02
C ALA A 479 27.67 10.89 -22.97
N GLN A 480 27.97 10.85 -24.26
CA GLN A 480 27.27 11.62 -25.29
C GLN A 480 25.77 11.29 -25.35
N ALA A 481 25.39 10.01 -25.22
CA ALA A 481 24.00 9.60 -25.17
C ALA A 481 23.26 10.18 -23.95
N LEU A 482 23.91 10.22 -22.78
CA LEU A 482 23.35 10.82 -21.57
C LEU A 482 23.24 12.34 -21.67
N PHE A 483 24.25 13.02 -22.23
CA PHE A 483 24.17 14.45 -22.50
C PHE A 483 23.05 14.80 -23.47
N ARG A 484 22.83 14.01 -24.54
CA ARG A 484 21.69 14.20 -25.47
C ARG A 484 20.35 14.10 -24.75
N LYS A 485 20.20 13.14 -23.84
CA LYS A 485 18.97 13.00 -23.04
C LYS A 485 18.75 14.18 -22.10
N ALA A 486 19.79 14.64 -21.40
CA ALA A 486 19.70 15.80 -20.52
C ALA A 486 19.42 17.09 -21.31
N SER A 487 20.08 17.26 -22.46
CA SER A 487 19.91 18.38 -23.37
C SER A 487 18.50 18.44 -23.95
N ALA A 488 17.90 17.30 -24.32
CA ALA A 488 16.52 17.24 -24.80
C ALA A 488 15.52 17.70 -23.73
N GLN A 489 15.90 17.65 -22.45
CA GLN A 489 15.13 18.17 -21.32
C GLN A 489 15.49 19.64 -20.98
N GLY A 490 16.29 20.32 -21.80
CA GLY A 490 16.67 21.73 -21.60
C GLY A 490 17.85 21.96 -20.66
N HIS A 491 18.62 20.92 -20.31
CA HIS A 491 19.76 21.08 -19.39
C HIS A 491 20.92 21.87 -20.02
N ALA A 492 21.14 23.10 -19.57
CA ALA A 492 22.07 24.07 -20.18
C ALA A 492 23.51 23.54 -20.33
N LYS A 493 24.10 23.02 -19.26
CA LYS A 493 25.49 22.51 -19.30
C LYS A 493 25.64 21.28 -20.19
N ALA A 494 24.57 20.50 -20.38
CA ALA A 494 24.60 19.34 -21.26
C ALA A 494 24.53 19.75 -22.74
N MET A 495 23.83 20.85 -23.05
CA MET A 495 23.81 21.46 -24.38
C MET A 495 25.19 21.99 -24.78
N GLU A 496 25.90 22.62 -23.84
CA GLU A 496 27.26 23.13 -24.01
C GLU A 496 28.26 22.00 -24.29
N GLU A 497 28.31 20.97 -23.43
CA GLU A 497 29.19 19.80 -23.61
C GLU A 497 28.95 19.08 -24.95
N LEU A 498 27.70 19.04 -25.44
CA LEU A 498 27.40 18.47 -26.76
C LEU A 498 27.86 19.33 -27.92
N LYS A 499 27.89 20.66 -27.75
CA LYS A 499 28.40 21.58 -28.75
C LYS A 499 29.91 21.39 -28.89
N ASP A 500 30.61 21.31 -27.76
CA ASP A 500 32.06 21.09 -27.71
C ASP A 500 32.43 19.72 -28.31
N LEU A 501 31.65 18.68 -28.03
CA LEU A 501 31.79 17.35 -28.64
C LEU A 501 31.62 17.36 -30.16
N LYS A 502 30.66 18.13 -30.70
CA LYS A 502 30.45 18.25 -32.15
C LYS A 502 31.57 19.03 -32.84
N GLU A 503 32.17 20.00 -32.15
CA GLU A 503 33.32 20.76 -32.66
C GLU A 503 34.60 19.90 -32.66
N LEU A 504 34.81 19.07 -31.64
CA LEU A 504 35.91 18.09 -31.58
C LEU A 504 35.80 17.00 -32.66
N GLU A 505 34.59 16.48 -32.92
CA GLU A 505 34.32 15.50 -33.99
C GLU A 505 34.60 16.09 -35.39
N LYS A 506 34.35 17.40 -35.61
CA LYS A 506 34.70 18.10 -36.86
C LYS A 506 36.19 18.39 -37.01
N GLY A 507 36.92 18.53 -35.90
CA GLY A 507 38.37 18.79 -35.88
C GLY A 507 39.26 17.54 -35.85
N GLY A 508 38.70 16.32 -35.83
CA GLY A 508 39.45 15.06 -35.85
C GLY A 508 40.17 14.69 -34.55
N LYS A 509 39.87 15.34 -33.41
CA LYS A 509 40.48 15.02 -32.10
C LYS A 509 39.50 14.25 -31.20
N ARG A 510 40.01 13.26 -30.45
CA ARG A 510 39.23 12.48 -29.48
C ARG A 510 39.10 13.23 -28.16
N TYR A 511 37.94 13.08 -27.52
CA TYR A 511 37.63 13.63 -26.19
C TYR A 511 38.54 13.01 -25.12
N GLY A 512 39.21 13.83 -24.30
CA GLY A 512 39.94 13.39 -23.11
C GLY A 512 41.45 13.17 -23.24
N THR A 513 42.16 13.96 -24.04
CA THR A 513 43.63 14.06 -23.96
C THR A 513 44.05 15.51 -24.02
N ASP A 514 44.05 16.19 -22.87
CA ASP A 514 44.98 17.24 -22.46
C ASP A 514 44.79 17.40 -20.94
N GLY A 515 45.91 17.40 -20.20
CA GLY A 515 45.99 17.14 -18.76
C GLY A 515 45.66 18.30 -17.83
#